data_AF-A0A8S3IYQ7-F1
#
_entry.id   AF-A0A8S3IYQ7-F1
#
_cell.length_a   1.000
_cell.length_b   1.000
_cell.length_c   1.000
_cell.angle_alpha   90.00
_cell.angle_beta   90.00
_cell.angle_gamma   90.00
#
_symmetry.space_group_name_H-M   'P 1'
#
loop_
_entity.id
_entity.type
_entity.pdbx_description
1 polymer ?
#
loop_
_entity_poly.entity_id
_entity_poly.type
_entity_poly.pdbx_seq_one_letter_code
_entity_poly.pdbx_strand_id
1 'polypeptide(L)'
;MFSGVIPTTYLNGTLNVVQFPAWFGFMQQEKSTDRHLIELETHCSLKTMTIDRKEFNLDYLPVLNFLLNHYLHKKNIKTCLELMNNYYLNSDDLQLIFSMTSYRKLNLHNNELDTKIKTLLRKSLEKQHHRTPFKQININNIKPGLVGAREDDDDYNMTISDDDNK
;
A
#
# COMPACT_ATOMS: atom_id res chain seq x y z
N MET A 1 16.89 -15.97 -35.53
CA MET A 1 16.78 -17.42 -35.83
C MET A 1 15.88 -18.14 -34.83
N PHE A 2 16.19 -18.15 -33.53
CA PHE A 2 15.51 -18.99 -32.53
C PHE A 2 14.08 -18.61 -32.14
N SER A 3 13.73 -17.32 -32.06
CA SER A 3 12.40 -16.87 -31.58
C SER A 3 11.36 -16.63 -32.68
N GLY A 4 11.75 -16.68 -33.95
CA GLY A 4 10.87 -16.38 -35.08
C GLY A 4 10.91 -17.48 -36.13
N VAL A 5 12.05 -17.59 -36.83
CA VAL A 5 12.22 -18.52 -37.98
C VAL A 5 11.90 -19.96 -37.59
N ILE A 6 12.54 -20.49 -36.54
CA ILE A 6 12.34 -21.88 -36.12
C ILE A 6 10.88 -22.16 -35.70
N PRO A 7 10.26 -21.40 -34.78
CA PRO A 7 8.85 -21.57 -34.42
C PRO A 7 7.91 -21.49 -35.62
N THR A 8 8.13 -20.55 -36.54
CA THR A 8 7.31 -20.42 -37.75
C THR A 8 7.43 -21.68 -38.61
N THR A 9 8.64 -22.23 -38.80
CA THR A 9 8.81 -23.45 -39.59
C THR A 9 8.07 -24.67 -39.01
N TYR A 10 7.96 -24.77 -37.68
CA TYR A 10 7.19 -25.84 -37.03
C TYR A 10 5.67 -25.60 -37.09
N LEU A 11 5.23 -24.33 -37.08
CA LEU A 11 3.83 -23.91 -37.02
C LEU A 11 3.27 -23.49 -38.40
N ASN A 12 3.92 -23.90 -39.48
CA ASN A 12 3.52 -23.54 -40.85
C ASN A 12 2.07 -23.99 -41.14
N GLY A 13 1.19 -23.04 -41.49
CA GLY A 13 -0.22 -23.28 -41.77
C GLY A 13 -1.06 -22.00 -41.82
N THR A 14 -2.37 -22.15 -41.97
CA THR A 14 -3.31 -21.00 -41.95
C THR A 14 -3.66 -20.62 -40.51
N LEU A 15 -3.34 -19.38 -40.12
CA LEU A 15 -3.73 -18.83 -38.82
C LEU A 15 -5.13 -18.21 -38.90
N ASN A 16 -5.96 -18.45 -37.88
CA ASN A 16 -7.32 -17.90 -37.83
C ASN A 16 -7.31 -16.38 -37.64
N VAL A 17 -6.57 -15.86 -36.64
CA VAL A 17 -6.43 -14.42 -36.36
C VAL A 17 -5.08 -14.16 -35.71
N VAL A 18 -4.34 -13.15 -36.18
CA VAL A 18 -3.14 -12.65 -35.49
C VAL A 18 -3.57 -11.65 -34.43
N GLN A 19 -3.33 -11.97 -33.17
CA GLN A 19 -3.61 -11.09 -32.04
C GLN A 19 -2.38 -10.29 -31.65
N PHE A 20 -2.60 -9.07 -31.14
CA PHE A 20 -1.53 -8.28 -30.54
C PHE A 20 -0.95 -9.02 -29.32
N PRO A 21 0.38 -9.00 -29.08
CA PRO A 21 0.98 -9.70 -27.95
C PRO A 21 0.47 -9.16 -26.61
N ALA A 22 -0.12 -10.05 -25.81
CA ALA A 22 -0.59 -9.72 -24.46
C ALA A 22 0.54 -9.31 -23.50
N TRP A 23 1.79 -9.63 -23.84
CA TRP A 23 2.98 -9.32 -23.03
C TRP A 23 3.08 -7.85 -22.61
N PHE A 24 2.76 -6.92 -23.52
CA PHE A 24 2.81 -5.48 -23.20
C PHE A 24 1.81 -5.10 -22.09
N GLY A 25 0.61 -5.68 -22.11
CA GLY A 25 -0.40 -5.47 -21.07
C GLY A 25 0.07 -5.98 -19.71
N PHE A 26 0.68 -7.18 -19.68
CA PHE A 26 1.24 -7.73 -18.45
C PHE A 26 2.38 -6.89 -17.90
N MET A 27 3.30 -6.42 -18.76
CA MET A 27 4.42 -5.55 -18.35
C MET A 27 3.93 -4.22 -17.77
N GLN A 28 2.85 -3.64 -18.32
CA GLN A 28 2.25 -2.43 -17.78
C GLN A 28 1.58 -2.68 -16.43
N GLN A 29 0.86 -3.79 -16.31
CA GLN A 29 0.23 -4.20 -15.06
C GLN A 29 1.27 -4.45 -13.96
N GLU A 30 2.38 -5.12 -14.28
CA GLU A 30 3.51 -5.37 -13.38
C GLU A 30 4.07 -4.06 -12.82
N LYS A 31 4.31 -3.05 -13.67
CA LYS A 31 4.77 -1.73 -13.22
C LYS A 31 3.78 -1.03 -12.29
N SER A 32 2.49 -1.15 -12.59
CA SER A 32 1.45 -0.58 -11.73
C SER A 32 1.44 -1.25 -10.36
N THR A 33 1.56 -2.58 -10.33
CA THR A 33 1.62 -3.38 -9.10
C THR A 33 2.87 -3.05 -8.30
N ASP A 34 4.05 -2.96 -8.94
CA ASP A 34 5.31 -2.62 -8.27
C ASP A 34 5.23 -1.23 -7.61
N ARG A 35 4.64 -0.23 -8.29
CA ARG A 35 4.41 1.10 -7.71
C ARG A 35 3.56 1.05 -6.43
N HIS A 36 2.44 0.33 -6.45
CA HIS A 36 1.58 0.20 -5.27
C HIS A 36 2.29 -0.53 -4.12
N LEU A 37 3.13 -1.51 -4.44
CA LEU A 37 3.91 -2.25 -3.45
C LEU A 37 4.94 -1.33 -2.79
N ILE A 38 5.65 -0.52 -3.58
CA ILE A 38 6.59 0.49 -3.06
C ILE A 38 5.89 1.46 -2.11
N GLU A 39 4.70 1.94 -2.47
CA GLU A 39 3.93 2.85 -1.61
C GLU A 39 3.49 2.18 -0.29
N LEU A 40 3.04 0.92 -0.35
CA LEU A 40 2.70 0.16 0.86
C LEU A 40 3.92 -0.12 1.75
N GLU A 41 5.04 -0.48 1.13
CA GLU A 41 6.31 -0.72 1.81
C GLU A 41 6.80 0.55 2.51
N THR A 42 6.76 1.71 1.85
CA THR A 42 7.22 2.96 2.46
C THR A 42 6.39 3.32 3.69
N HIS A 43 5.08 3.08 3.66
CA HIS A 43 4.20 3.27 4.81
C HIS A 43 4.52 2.27 5.94
N CYS A 44 4.78 1.00 5.62
CA CYS A 44 5.02 -0.05 6.61
C CYS A 44 6.49 -0.14 7.09
N SER A 45 7.42 0.54 6.43
CA SER A 45 8.87 0.37 6.58
C SER A 45 9.37 0.50 8.01
N LEU A 46 8.76 1.39 8.81
CA LEU A 46 9.17 1.59 10.21
C LEU A 46 8.86 0.38 11.11
N LYS A 47 7.86 -0.43 10.74
CA LYS A 47 7.46 -1.63 11.51
C LYS A 47 7.93 -2.92 10.86
N THR A 48 7.97 -2.94 9.54
CA THR A 48 8.29 -4.11 8.75
C THR A 48 9.68 -3.88 8.17
N MET A 49 10.71 -4.35 8.88
CA MET A 49 12.07 -4.35 8.35
C MET A 49 12.19 -5.47 7.33
N THR A 50 11.74 -5.22 6.10
CA THR A 50 11.86 -6.16 4.99
C THR A 50 13.01 -5.75 4.07
N ILE A 51 13.77 -6.74 3.61
CA ILE A 51 14.91 -6.58 2.70
C ILE A 51 14.45 -6.66 1.23
N ASP A 52 13.40 -7.44 0.93
CA ASP A 52 12.87 -7.58 -0.44
C ASP A 52 11.33 -7.40 -0.54
N ARG A 53 10.93 -6.68 -1.58
CA ARG A 53 9.53 -6.34 -1.88
C ARG A 53 8.67 -7.56 -2.18
N LYS A 54 9.24 -8.61 -2.78
CA LYS A 54 8.48 -9.82 -3.11
C LYS A 54 8.16 -10.61 -1.85
N GLU A 55 9.12 -10.71 -0.93
CA GLU A 55 8.91 -11.32 0.39
C GLU A 55 7.83 -10.55 1.18
N PHE A 56 7.86 -9.22 1.13
CA PHE A 56 6.79 -8.39 1.73
C PHE A 56 5.39 -8.76 1.17
N ASN A 57 5.26 -8.90 -0.14
CA ASN A 57 3.98 -9.22 -0.78
C ASN A 57 3.51 -10.67 -0.56
N LEU A 58 4.43 -11.62 -0.51
CA LEU A 58 4.10 -13.04 -0.40
C LEU A 58 3.89 -13.50 1.06
N ASP A 59 4.67 -12.97 2.00
CA ASP A 59 4.66 -13.44 3.37
C ASP A 59 3.94 -12.47 4.32
N TYR A 60 4.20 -11.17 4.20
CA TYR A 60 3.65 -10.17 5.14
C TYR A 60 2.23 -9.72 4.79
N LEU A 61 2.00 -9.23 3.56
CA LEU A 61 0.69 -8.71 3.14
C LEU A 61 -0.46 -9.71 3.35
N PRO A 62 -0.31 -11.03 3.11
CA PRO A 62 -1.43 -11.95 3.27
C PRO A 62 -1.77 -12.23 4.73
N VAL A 63 -0.81 -12.11 5.65
CA VAL A 63 -1.04 -12.20 7.11
C VAL A 63 -1.74 -10.94 7.60
N LEU A 64 -1.26 -9.77 7.16
CA LEU A 64 -1.88 -8.48 7.48
C LEU A 64 -3.33 -8.42 6.98
N ASN A 65 -3.57 -8.87 5.75
CA ASN A 65 -4.91 -8.97 5.19
C ASN A 65 -5.83 -9.90 6.02
N PHE A 66 -5.31 -11.04 6.47
CA PHE A 66 -6.07 -11.97 7.29
C PHE A 66 -6.49 -11.33 8.63
N LEU A 67 -5.57 -10.64 9.31
CA LEU A 67 -5.85 -9.92 10.56
C LEU A 67 -6.88 -8.79 10.36
N LEU A 68 -6.71 -7.97 9.32
CA LEU A 68 -7.64 -6.90 9.00
C LEU A 68 -9.06 -7.44 8.74
N ASN A 69 -9.18 -8.48 7.91
CA ASN A 69 -10.48 -9.11 7.66
C ASN A 69 -11.07 -9.72 8.94
N HIS A 70 -10.25 -10.38 9.75
CA HIS A 70 -10.70 -10.95 11.02
C HIS A 70 -11.38 -9.91 11.93
N TYR A 71 -10.76 -8.73 12.10
CA TYR A 71 -11.32 -7.67 12.93
C TYR A 71 -12.55 -7.01 12.30
N LEU A 72 -12.57 -6.84 10.98
CA LEU A 72 -13.69 -6.26 10.25
C LEU A 72 -14.93 -7.17 10.30
N HIS A 73 -14.75 -8.48 10.17
CA HIS A 73 -15.83 -9.47 10.30
C HIS A 73 -16.42 -9.50 11.72
N LYS A 74 -15.57 -9.36 12.75
CA LYS A 74 -16.02 -9.23 14.14
C LYS A 74 -16.63 -7.86 14.47
N LYS A 75 -16.73 -6.94 13.51
CA LYS A 75 -17.22 -5.55 13.70
C LYS A 75 -16.43 -4.76 14.75
N ASN A 76 -15.19 -5.17 15.02
CA ASN A 76 -14.30 -4.52 15.99
C ASN A 76 -13.48 -3.44 15.30
N ILE A 77 -14.11 -2.30 15.03
CA ILE A 77 -13.48 -1.17 14.32
C ILE A 77 -12.31 -0.59 15.12
N LYS A 78 -12.41 -0.56 16.46
CA LYS A 78 -11.36 0.00 17.33
C LYS A 78 -10.03 -0.74 17.21
N THR A 79 -10.06 -2.07 17.28
CA THR A 79 -8.84 -2.90 17.18
C THR A 79 -8.29 -2.89 15.76
N CYS A 80 -9.16 -2.82 14.74
CA CYS A 80 -8.74 -2.64 13.36
C CYS A 80 -8.02 -1.30 13.16
N LEU A 81 -8.54 -0.22 13.76
CA LEU A 81 -7.95 1.11 13.69
C LEU A 81 -6.60 1.17 14.41
N GLU A 82 -6.50 0.53 15.57
CA GLU A 82 -5.23 0.41 16.30
C GLU A 82 -4.18 -0.34 15.47
N LEU A 83 -4.57 -1.43 14.81
CA LEU A 83 -3.68 -2.16 13.89
C LEU A 83 -3.24 -1.26 12.73
N MET A 84 -4.17 -0.55 12.09
CA MET A 84 -3.83 0.37 10.99
C MET A 84 -2.87 1.48 11.44
N ASN A 85 -3.10 2.05 12.61
CA ASN A 85 -2.22 3.07 13.19
C ASN A 85 -0.83 2.51 13.52
N ASN A 86 -0.75 1.27 14.03
CA ASN A 86 0.52 0.64 14.36
C ASN A 86 1.42 0.50 13.12
N TYR A 87 0.85 0.11 11.97
CA TYR A 87 1.54 -0.06 10.69
C TYR A 87 1.52 1.19 9.80
N TYR A 88 1.09 2.34 10.32
CA TYR A 88 0.97 3.59 9.57
C TYR A 88 0.15 3.49 8.25
N LEU A 89 -0.89 2.65 8.22
CA LEU A 89 -1.72 2.41 7.03
C LEU A 89 -2.84 3.45 6.83
N ASN A 90 -3.03 3.87 5.59
CA ASN A 90 -4.16 4.69 5.15
C ASN A 90 -5.41 3.85 4.80
N SER A 91 -6.53 4.54 4.57
CA SER A 91 -7.76 3.92 4.04
C SER A 91 -7.55 3.36 2.63
N ASP A 92 -6.70 4.00 1.82
CA ASP A 92 -6.40 3.57 0.46
C ASP A 92 -5.51 2.31 0.46
N ASP A 93 -4.53 2.27 1.37
CA ASP A 93 -3.64 1.12 1.57
C ASP A 93 -4.41 -0.16 1.89
N LEU A 94 -5.49 -0.07 2.68
CA LEU A 94 -6.34 -1.20 3.00
C LEU A 94 -6.98 -1.81 1.74
N GLN A 95 -7.43 -0.98 0.80
CA GLN A 95 -7.97 -1.46 -0.47
C GLN A 95 -6.89 -2.09 -1.35
N LEU A 96 -5.70 -1.49 -1.36
CA LEU A 96 -4.54 -2.04 -2.07
C LEU A 96 -4.18 -3.43 -1.51
N ILE A 97 -4.06 -3.59 -0.20
CA ILE A 97 -3.78 -4.87 0.46
C ILE A 97 -4.82 -5.94 0.08
N PHE A 98 -6.10 -5.56 0.04
CA PHE A 98 -7.19 -6.48 -0.32
C PHE A 98 -7.11 -6.91 -1.79
N SER A 99 -6.80 -5.97 -2.68
CA SER A 99 -6.63 -6.23 -4.11
C SER A 99 -5.40 -7.10 -4.39
N MET A 100 -4.26 -6.74 -3.80
CA MET A 100 -2.99 -7.43 -4.00
C MET A 100 -3.01 -8.86 -3.49
N THR A 101 -3.69 -9.13 -2.38
CA THR A 101 -3.76 -10.49 -1.81
C THR A 101 -4.85 -11.38 -2.44
N SER A 102 -5.56 -10.88 -3.46
CA SER A 102 -6.65 -11.59 -4.14
C SER A 102 -6.21 -12.90 -4.81
N TYR A 103 -4.95 -13.03 -5.22
CA TYR A 103 -4.41 -14.27 -5.80
C TYR A 103 -4.48 -15.46 -4.83
N ARG A 104 -4.44 -15.18 -3.53
CA ARG A 104 -4.47 -16.20 -2.49
C ARG A 104 -5.93 -16.45 -2.14
N LYS A 105 -6.51 -17.56 -2.64
CA LYS A 105 -7.87 -18.04 -2.34
C LYS A 105 -8.20 -18.23 -0.84
N LEU A 106 -7.28 -17.92 0.06
CA LEU A 106 -7.48 -17.80 1.51
C LEU A 106 -8.44 -16.65 1.89
N ASN A 107 -8.72 -15.73 0.97
CA ASN A 107 -9.62 -14.61 1.20
C ASN A 107 -11.08 -14.96 0.86
N LEU A 108 -11.68 -15.88 1.61
CA LEU A 108 -13.08 -16.28 1.41
C LEU A 108 -14.11 -15.16 1.67
N HIS A 109 -13.72 -14.04 2.30
CA HIS A 109 -14.69 -13.05 2.81
C HIS A 109 -14.37 -11.57 2.54
N ASN A 110 -13.45 -11.23 1.63
CA ASN A 110 -13.17 -9.83 1.28
C ASN A 110 -14.37 -9.15 0.57
N ASN A 111 -15.17 -9.95 -0.14
CA ASN A 111 -16.25 -9.45 -1.00
C ASN A 111 -17.55 -9.11 -0.25
N GLU A 112 -17.66 -9.46 1.04
CA GLU A 112 -18.89 -9.30 1.83
C GLU A 112 -18.76 -8.31 2.99
N LEU A 113 -17.80 -7.39 2.93
CA LEU A 113 -17.69 -6.35 3.95
C LEU A 113 -18.81 -5.31 3.79
N ASP A 114 -19.69 -5.22 4.79
CA ASP A 114 -20.79 -4.25 4.88
C ASP A 114 -20.28 -2.82 4.62
N THR A 115 -20.93 -2.13 3.67
CA THR A 115 -20.60 -0.76 3.27
C THR A 115 -20.66 0.21 4.46
N LYS A 116 -21.50 -0.08 5.46
CA LYS A 116 -21.58 0.67 6.71
C LYS A 116 -20.28 0.61 7.52
N ILE A 117 -19.63 -0.55 7.57
CA ILE A 117 -18.39 -0.73 8.33
C ILE A 117 -17.24 0.02 7.65
N LYS A 118 -17.15 -0.06 6.30
CA LYS A 118 -16.14 0.66 5.52
C LYS A 118 -16.25 2.18 5.71
N THR A 119 -17.46 2.71 5.67
CA THR A 119 -17.70 4.15 5.87
C THR A 119 -17.40 4.61 7.28
N LEU A 120 -17.74 3.81 8.30
CA LEU A 120 -17.38 4.10 9.69
C LEU A 120 -15.85 4.07 9.89
N LEU A 121 -15.17 3.05 9.38
CA LEU A 121 -13.71 2.93 9.48
C LEU A 121 -13.01 4.14 8.84
N ARG A 122 -13.42 4.53 7.63
CA ARG A 122 -12.87 5.71 6.96
C ARG A 122 -13.04 6.98 7.79
N LYS A 123 -14.27 7.23 8.28
CA LYS A 123 -14.56 8.41 9.13
C LYS A 123 -13.76 8.40 10.42
N SER A 124 -13.53 7.23 11.01
CA SER A 124 -12.73 7.09 12.23
C SER A 124 -11.24 7.33 11.97
N LEU A 125 -10.70 6.88 10.82
CA LEU A 125 -9.32 7.10 10.44
C LEU A 125 -9.04 8.58 10.15
N GLU A 126 -9.93 9.25 9.41
CA GLU A 126 -9.82 10.68 9.11
C GLU A 126 -9.81 11.54 10.39
N LYS A 127 -10.55 11.15 11.43
CA LYS A 127 -10.58 11.84 12.73
C LYS A 127 -9.28 11.71 13.54
N GLN A 128 -8.50 10.64 13.34
CA GLN A 128 -7.32 10.35 14.18
C GLN A 128 -6.04 11.06 13.71
N HIS A 129 -6.12 11.93 12.68
CA HIS A 129 -4.96 12.62 12.09
C HIS A 129 -3.78 11.66 11.85
N HIS A 130 -4.05 10.61 11.07
CA HIS A 130 -3.05 9.60 10.71
C HIS A 130 -1.93 10.21 9.85
N ARG A 131 -0.68 10.15 10.33
CA ARG A 131 0.51 10.54 9.56
C ARG A 131 1.21 9.30 9.05
N THR A 132 1.44 9.23 7.74
CA THR A 132 2.29 8.18 7.16
C THR A 132 3.76 8.60 7.18
N PRO A 133 4.68 7.66 7.41
CA PRO A 133 6.10 7.95 7.39
C PRO A 133 6.54 8.41 6.00
N PHE A 134 7.58 9.25 5.96
CA PHE A 134 8.18 9.79 4.73
C PHE A 134 7.26 10.61 3.82
N LYS A 135 6.04 10.94 4.26
CA LYS A 135 5.16 11.85 3.54
C LYS A 135 5.71 13.28 3.62
N GLN A 136 6.09 13.83 2.48
CA GLN A 136 6.60 15.20 2.38
C GLN A 136 5.53 16.19 2.85
N ILE A 137 5.83 16.90 3.95
CA ILE A 137 4.97 17.97 4.46
C ILE A 137 5.35 19.24 3.71
N ASN A 138 4.39 19.81 2.96
CA ASN A 138 4.56 21.14 2.38
C ASN A 138 4.51 22.17 3.50
N ILE A 139 5.69 22.62 3.93
CA ILE A 139 5.91 23.53 5.07
C ILE A 139 5.13 24.84 4.89
N ASN A 140 4.98 25.30 3.63
CA ASN A 140 4.27 26.54 3.27
C ASN A 140 2.74 26.49 3.52
N ASN A 141 2.16 25.30 3.70
CA ASN A 141 0.72 25.13 3.97
C ASN A 141 0.40 24.94 5.45
N ILE A 142 1.41 24.97 6.33
CA ILE A 142 1.22 24.86 7.78
C ILE A 142 0.83 26.25 8.29
N LYS A 143 -0.44 26.41 8.69
CA LYS A 143 -0.86 27.62 9.42
C LYS A 143 -0.13 27.66 10.77
N PRO A 144 0.53 28.77 11.15
CA PRO A 144 1.16 28.89 12.45
C PRO A 144 0.07 28.87 13.53
N GLY A 145 0.01 27.79 14.32
CA GLY A 145 -0.95 27.66 15.43
C GLY A 145 -1.60 26.28 15.62
N LEU A 146 -1.41 25.31 14.71
CA LEU A 146 -1.95 23.95 14.86
C LEU A 146 -0.86 22.95 15.31
N VAL A 147 -0.04 23.32 16.30
CA VAL A 147 1.01 22.46 16.88
C VAL A 147 0.54 21.76 18.17
N GLY A 148 -0.69 22.04 18.65
CA GLY A 148 -1.17 21.57 19.95
C GLY A 148 -2.11 20.36 19.94
N ALA A 149 -1.81 19.29 19.19
CA ALA A 149 -2.59 18.04 19.31
C ALA A 149 -1.77 16.79 18.97
N ARG A 150 -0.67 16.60 19.72
CA ARG A 150 -0.13 15.32 20.25
C ARG A 150 1.17 15.66 20.96
N GLU A 151 1.15 15.55 22.28
CA GLU A 151 2.36 15.39 23.09
C GLU A 151 2.88 13.98 22.79
N ASP A 152 3.70 13.84 21.75
CA ASP A 152 4.59 12.71 21.56
C ASP A 152 5.96 13.35 21.29
N ASP A 153 6.87 13.18 22.24
CA ASP A 153 8.21 13.78 22.32
C ASP A 153 9.05 13.48 21.07
N ASP A 154 9.25 14.47 20.21
CA ASP A 154 10.36 14.51 19.25
C ASP A 154 10.91 15.95 19.21
N ASP A 155 11.64 16.31 20.27
CA ASP A 155 12.47 17.51 20.31
C ASP A 155 13.66 17.34 19.36
N TYR A 156 13.45 17.63 18.08
CA TYR A 156 14.53 17.97 17.15
C TYR A 156 14.55 19.48 16.94
N ASN A 157 15.00 20.19 17.98
CA ASN A 157 15.46 21.56 17.87
C ASN A 157 16.72 21.59 16.97
N MET A 158 16.54 21.74 15.66
CA MET A 158 17.59 22.21 14.77
C MET A 158 17.81 23.69 15.10
N THR A 159 18.69 23.95 16.07
CA THR A 159 19.25 25.29 16.28
C THR A 159 19.99 25.67 14.99
N ILE A 160 19.34 26.47 14.15
CA ILE A 160 20.04 27.27 13.16
C ILE A 160 20.83 28.28 13.98
N SER A 161 22.09 27.94 14.25
CA SER A 161 23.08 28.91 14.68
C SER A 161 23.28 29.87 13.52
N ASP A 162 22.57 31.00 13.58
CA ASP A 162 22.96 32.21 12.88
C ASP A 162 24.29 32.66 13.47
N ASP A 163 25.39 32.21 12.88
CA ASP A 163 26.72 32.71 13.16
C ASP A 163 27.35 33.12 11.84
N ASP A 164 27.07 34.38 11.46
CA ASP A 164 27.94 35.19 10.61
C ASP A 164 27.67 36.66 10.96
N ASN A 165 28.31 37.09 12.05
CA ASN A 165 28.45 38.50 12.40
C ASN A 165 29.94 38.91 12.26
N LYS A 166 30.32 39.43 11.08
CA LYS A 166 31.24 40.58 10.97
C LYS A 166 31.39 41.11 9.54
#